data_AF-A0A1V4Z591-F1
#
_entry.id   AF-A0A1V4Z591-F1
#
_cell.length_a   1.000
_cell.length_b   1.000
_cell.length_c   1.000
_cell.angle_alpha   90.00
_cell.angle_beta   90.00
_cell.angle_gamma   90.00
#
_symmetry.space_group_name_H-M   'P 1'
#
loop_
_entity.id
_entity.type
_entity.pdbx_description
1 polymer ?
#
loop_
_entity_poly.entity_id
_entity_poly.type
_entity_poly.pdbx_seq_one_letter_code
_entity_poly.pdbx_strand_id
1 'polypeptide(L)'
;MLDGITFGGFNVVNIQKIYKATKVPVIVVMRKFPNFKKIKNALKRFDDWEARWKDVLDAGEIYEIRNDENIYIQISGIDLVDAEKIVKRSTTRSAIPEPLRVSHIIAAGVVTGESKGNA
;
A
#
# COMPACT_ATOMS: atom_id res chain seq x y z
N MET A 1 6.41 3.31 -4.29
CA MET A 1 5.40 3.44 -3.21
C MET A 1 4.09 2.83 -3.69
N LEU A 2 3.31 2.21 -2.81
CA LEU A 2 2.01 1.61 -3.12
C LEU A 2 0.95 2.09 -2.11
N ASP A 3 -0.31 2.26 -2.53
CA ASP A 3 -1.44 2.67 -1.67
C ASP A 3 -2.12 1.48 -0.94
N GLY A 4 -1.35 0.41 -0.71
CA GLY A 4 -1.83 -0.85 -0.20
C GLY A 4 -1.20 -2.05 -0.92
N ILE A 5 -1.51 -3.25 -0.44
CA ILE A 5 -1.03 -4.52 -1.03
C ILE A 5 -2.06 -5.18 -1.96
N THR A 6 -3.24 -4.57 -2.14
CA THR A 6 -4.30 -5.10 -2.98
C THR A 6 -4.79 -4.07 -3.98
N PHE A 7 -4.88 -4.46 -5.25
CA PHE A 7 -5.37 -3.62 -6.34
C PHE A 7 -6.64 -4.22 -6.94
N GLY A 8 -7.54 -3.36 -7.47
CA GLY A 8 -8.80 -3.83 -8.07
C GLY A 8 -9.65 -4.70 -7.12
N GLY A 9 -9.58 -4.44 -5.81
CA GLY A 9 -10.24 -5.22 -4.77
C GLY A 9 -9.37 -6.36 -4.21
N PHE A 10 -9.03 -7.37 -5.01
CA PHE A 10 -8.42 -8.61 -4.50
C PHE A 10 -7.19 -9.10 -5.28
N ASN A 11 -6.62 -8.28 -6.15
CA ASN A 11 -5.33 -8.59 -6.78
C ASN A 11 -4.20 -8.28 -5.80
N VAL A 12 -3.72 -9.31 -5.09
CA VAL A 12 -2.71 -9.17 -4.05
C VAL A 12 -1.33 -9.06 -4.67
N VAL A 13 -0.56 -8.07 -4.24
CA VAL A 13 0.81 -7.83 -4.67
C VAL A 13 1.78 -8.25 -3.58
N ASN A 14 2.76 -9.08 -3.95
CA ASN A 14 3.85 -9.46 -3.05
C ASN A 14 5.01 -8.47 -3.17
N ILE A 15 5.18 -7.63 -2.16
CA ILE A 15 6.21 -6.58 -2.16
C ILE A 15 7.63 -7.14 -2.09
N GLN A 16 7.83 -8.32 -1.51
CA GLN A 16 9.12 -9.00 -1.49
C GLN A 16 9.52 -9.46 -2.91
N LYS A 17 8.56 -9.97 -3.69
CA LYS A 17 8.79 -10.33 -5.11
C LYS A 17 9.11 -9.09 -5.94
N ILE A 18 8.40 -7.97 -5.72
CA ILE A 18 8.70 -6.70 -6.40
C ILE A 18 10.14 -6.28 -6.11
N TYR A 19 10.53 -6.15 -4.83
CA TYR A 19 11.88 -5.75 -4.47
C TYR A 19 12.93 -6.70 -5.07
N LYS A 20 12.71 -8.01 -5.01
CA LYS A 20 13.64 -9.00 -5.58
C LYS A 20 13.84 -8.82 -7.08
N ALA A 21 12.78 -8.53 -7.82
CA ALA A 21 12.78 -8.38 -9.27
C ALA A 21 13.32 -7.02 -9.74
N THR A 22 12.95 -5.93 -9.06
CA THR A 22 13.31 -4.58 -9.49
C THR A 22 14.59 -4.06 -8.84
N LYS A 23 14.99 -4.64 -7.69
CA LYS A 23 16.01 -4.10 -6.77
C LYS A 23 15.70 -2.70 -6.26
N VAL A 24 14.47 -2.22 -6.45
CA VAL A 24 14.00 -0.93 -5.96
C VAL A 24 13.21 -1.17 -4.67
N PRO A 25 13.54 -0.48 -3.56
CA PRO A 25 12.81 -0.63 -2.32
C PRO A 25 11.32 -0.30 -2.47
N VAL A 26 10.49 -1.02 -1.73
CA VAL A 26 9.03 -0.88 -1.77
C VAL A 26 8.55 -0.38 -0.42
N ILE A 27 7.76 0.70 -0.45
CA ILE A 27 7.04 1.23 0.71
C ILE A 27 5.56 1.21 0.37
N VAL A 28 4.80 0.44 1.14
CA VAL A 28 3.33 0.45 1.11
C VAL A 28 2.87 1.46 2.15
N VAL A 29 1.89 2.29 1.82
CA VAL A 29 1.30 3.28 2.71
C VAL A 29 -0.20 3.03 2.81
N MET A 30 -0.74 3.05 4.02
CA MET A 30 -2.15 2.78 4.32
C MET A 30 -2.66 3.80 5.35
N ARG A 31 -3.84 4.38 5.11
CA ARG A 31 -4.48 5.31 6.08
C ARG A 31 -5.09 4.61 7.30
N LYS A 32 -5.43 3.32 7.16
CA LYS A 32 -6.11 2.54 8.19
C LYS A 32 -5.43 1.20 8.35
N PHE A 33 -5.35 0.72 9.59
CA PHE A 33 -4.80 -0.58 9.87
C PHE A 33 -5.63 -1.68 9.16
N PRO A 34 -5.01 -2.59 8.40
CA PRO A 34 -5.74 -3.60 7.65
C PRO A 34 -6.43 -4.61 8.56
N ASN A 35 -7.70 -4.90 8.27
CA ASN A 35 -8.44 -5.94 8.99
C ASN A 35 -8.17 -7.31 8.37
N PHE A 36 -7.10 -7.97 8.84
CA PHE A 36 -6.68 -9.30 8.35
C PHE A 36 -7.79 -10.36 8.36
N LYS A 37 -8.68 -10.35 9.37
CA LYS A 37 -9.81 -11.29 9.43
C LYS A 37 -10.78 -11.07 8.26
N LYS A 38 -11.15 -9.81 7.99
CA LYS A 38 -12.02 -9.45 6.85
C LYS A 38 -11.34 -9.76 5.52
N ILE A 39 -10.05 -9.44 5.38
CA ILE A 39 -9.28 -9.72 4.15
C ILE A 39 -9.24 -11.22 3.88
N LYS A 40 -8.87 -12.05 4.87
CA LYS A 40 -8.84 -13.51 4.73
C LYS A 40 -10.19 -14.08 4.34
N ASN A 41 -11.26 -13.63 4.99
CA ASN A 41 -12.62 -14.10 4.69
C ASN A 41 -13.07 -13.72 3.27
N ALA A 42 -12.69 -12.54 2.79
CA ALA A 42 -13.01 -12.12 1.44
C ALA A 42 -12.20 -12.88 0.39
N LEU A 43 -10.92 -13.18 0.68
CA LEU A 43 -10.06 -13.97 -0.21
C LEU A 43 -10.58 -15.41 -0.39
N LYS A 44 -11.18 -16.04 0.62
CA LYS A 44 -11.72 -17.41 0.54
C LYS A 44 -12.75 -17.66 -0.58
N ARG A 45 -13.24 -16.61 -1.23
CA ARG A 45 -14.15 -16.71 -2.39
C ARG A 45 -13.43 -17.05 -3.70
N PHE A 46 -12.10 -17.01 -3.71
CA PHE A 46 -11.28 -17.32 -4.88
C PHE A 46 -10.65 -18.71 -4.73
N ASP A 47 -10.47 -19.43 -5.84
CA ASP A 47 -9.85 -20.76 -5.81
C ASP A 47 -8.37 -20.69 -5.38
N ASP A 48 -7.68 -19.60 -5.71
CA ASP A 48 -6.27 -19.33 -5.40
C ASP A 48 -6.06 -18.57 -4.07
N TRP A 49 -7.06 -18.56 -3.17
CA TRP A 49 -7.05 -17.74 -1.97
C TRP A 49 -5.86 -18.01 -1.04
N GLU A 50 -5.37 -19.24 -0.98
CA GLU A 50 -4.23 -19.62 -0.14
C GLU A 50 -2.94 -18.95 -0.61
N ALA A 51 -2.71 -18.91 -1.93
CA ALA A 51 -1.57 -18.24 -2.53
C ALA A 51 -1.63 -16.72 -2.28
N ARG A 52 -2.82 -16.12 -2.47
CA ARG A 52 -3.04 -14.69 -2.18
C ARG A 52 -2.85 -14.37 -0.71
N TRP A 53 -3.33 -15.24 0.18
CA TRP A 53 -3.17 -15.06 1.62
C TRP A 53 -1.71 -15.16 2.04
N LYS A 54 -0.93 -16.06 1.42
CA LYS A 54 0.51 -16.12 1.62
C LYS A 54 1.19 -14.82 1.19
N ASP A 55 0.84 -14.25 0.04
CA ASP A 55 1.40 -12.98 -0.41
C ASP A 55 1.05 -11.81 0.55
N VAL A 56 -0.13 -11.82 1.17
CA VAL A 56 -0.51 -10.85 2.22
C VAL A 56 0.39 -10.99 3.46
N LEU A 57 0.66 -12.22 3.90
CA LEU A 57 1.52 -12.47 5.06
C LEU A 57 2.99 -12.14 4.77
N ASP A 58 3.47 -12.44 3.57
CA ASP A 58 4.83 -12.14 3.10
C ASP A 58 5.12 -10.63 3.05
N ALA A 59 4.08 -9.78 3.02
CA ALA A 59 4.25 -8.33 3.11
C ALA A 59 4.83 -7.87 4.46
N GLY A 60 4.79 -8.73 5.49
CA GLY A 60 5.52 -8.53 6.74
C GLY A 60 4.86 -7.56 7.71
N GLU A 61 5.67 -7.09 8.65
CA GLU A 61 5.25 -6.23 9.76
C GLU A 61 4.71 -4.88 9.28
N ILE A 62 3.70 -4.37 9.99
CA ILE A 62 3.10 -3.08 9.75
C ILE A 62 3.59 -2.12 10.82
N TYR A 63 4.21 -1.02 10.38
CA TYR A 63 4.70 0.03 11.26
C TYR A 63 3.75 1.22 11.23
N GLU A 64 3.43 1.77 12.39
CA GLU A 64 2.69 3.03 12.50
C GLU A 64 3.68 4.20 12.44
N ILE A 65 3.45 5.13 11.52
CA ILE A 65 4.20 6.39 11.43
C ILE A 65 3.26 7.52 11.84
N ARG A 66 3.77 8.38 12.73
CA ARG A 66 3.12 9.64 13.07
C ARG A 66 3.44 10.72 12.04
N ASN A 67 2.42 11.25 11.40
CA ASN A 67 2.46 12.44 10.55
C ASN A 67 1.36 13.41 11.01
N ASP A 68 0.84 14.28 10.12
CA ASP A 68 -0.36 15.08 10.38
C ASP A 68 -1.57 14.20 10.78
N GLU A 69 -1.68 13.03 10.16
CA GLU A 69 -2.53 11.91 10.61
C GLU A 69 -1.68 10.64 10.71
N ASN A 70 -2.08 9.71 11.58
CA ASN A 70 -1.38 8.43 11.69
C ASN A 70 -1.59 7.61 10.41
N ILE A 71 -0.49 7.14 9.83
CA ILE A 71 -0.47 6.25 8.68
C ILE A 71 0.28 4.97 9.05
N TYR A 72 0.00 3.91 8.32
CA TYR A 72 0.64 2.62 8.49
C TYR A 72 1.46 2.29 7.26
N ILE A 73 2.65 1.73 7.45
CA ILE A 73 3.52 1.32 6.35
C ILE A 73 3.94 -0.14 6.45
N GLN A 74 4.21 -0.73 5.30
CA GLN A 74 4.97 -1.97 5.17
C GLN A 74 6.13 -1.72 4.22
N ILE A 75 7.27 -2.38 4.46
CA ILE A 75 8.51 -2.11 3.74
C ILE A 75 9.15 -3.39 3.23
N SER A 76 9.86 -3.27 2.11
CA SER A 76 10.72 -4.32 1.59
C SER A 76 11.96 -3.69 0.95
N GLY A 77 13.14 -4.19 1.33
CA GLY A 77 14.42 -3.72 0.79
C GLY A 77 14.90 -2.38 1.34
N ILE A 78 14.34 -1.90 2.46
CA ILE A 78 14.73 -0.67 3.15
C ILE A 78 14.47 -0.83 4.65
N ASP A 79 15.22 -0.12 5.49
CA ASP A 79 14.95 -0.05 6.93
C ASP A 79 13.82 0.96 7.24
N LEU A 80 13.26 0.84 8.44
CA LEU A 80 12.14 1.66 8.88
C LEU A 80 12.49 3.16 8.95
N VAL A 81 13.70 3.50 9.39
CA VAL A 81 14.09 4.90 9.64
C VAL A 81 14.18 5.65 8.31
N ASP A 82 14.78 5.04 7.30
CA ASP A 82 14.88 5.66 5.98
C ASP A 82 13.55 5.64 5.23
N ALA A 83 12.74 4.58 5.37
CA ALA A 83 11.39 4.56 4.84
C ALA A 83 10.53 5.70 5.41
N GLU A 84 10.59 5.91 6.73
CA GLU A 84 9.88 7.00 7.40
C GLU A 84 10.32 8.38 6.87
N LYS A 85 11.63 8.61 6.72
CA LYS A 85 12.15 9.87 6.13
C LYS A 85 11.63 10.09 4.71
N ILE A 86 11.61 9.06 3.87
CA ILE A 86 11.13 9.14 2.49
C ILE A 86 9.64 9.47 2.47
N VAL A 87 8.83 8.79 3.28
CA VAL A 87 7.39 9.04 3.38
C VAL A 87 7.13 10.47 3.84
N LYS A 88 7.81 10.96 4.88
CA LYS A 88 7.66 12.33 5.37
C LYS A 88 8.07 13.38 4.34
N ARG A 89 9.21 13.19 3.65
CA ARG A 89 9.67 14.11 2.59
C ARG A 89 8.76 14.13 1.38
N SER A 90 8.13 13.00 1.07
CA SER A 90 7.23 12.86 -0.08
C SER A 90 5.82 13.36 0.21
N THR A 91 5.55 13.77 1.45
CA THR A 91 4.24 14.18 1.92
C THR A 91 4.24 15.69 2.16
N THR A 92 3.34 16.44 1.53
CA THR A 92 3.36 17.91 1.65
C THR A 92 2.09 18.51 2.24
N ARG A 93 0.90 18.09 1.76
CA ARG A 93 -0.39 18.72 2.14
C ARG A 93 -1.40 17.79 2.79
N SER A 94 -1.06 16.51 2.96
CA SER A 94 -1.94 15.49 3.53
C SER A 94 -1.13 14.47 4.31
N ALA A 95 -1.72 13.38 4.80
CA ALA A 95 -0.95 12.28 5.38
C ALA A 95 -0.37 11.31 4.33
N ILE A 96 -0.83 11.36 3.08
CA ILE A 96 -0.40 10.47 2.00
C ILE A 96 0.67 11.15 1.13
N PRO A 97 1.73 10.42 0.72
CA PRO A 97 2.73 10.91 -0.22
C PRO A 97 2.13 11.45 -1.52
N GLU A 98 2.60 12.62 -1.98
CA GLU A 98 2.14 13.27 -3.21
C GLU A 98 2.21 12.36 -4.45
N PRO A 99 3.24 11.50 -4.64
CA PRO A 99 3.25 10.56 -5.78
C PRO A 99 2.06 9.60 -5.78
N LEU A 100 1.59 9.16 -4.61
CA LEU A 100 0.41 8.30 -4.51
C LEU A 100 -0.87 9.10 -4.78
N ARG A 101 -0.98 10.33 -4.27
CA ARG A 101 -2.12 11.21 -4.53
C ARG A 101 -2.29 11.51 -6.02
N VAL A 102 -1.19 11.86 -6.70
CA VAL A 102 -1.20 12.13 -8.14
C VAL A 102 -1.60 10.87 -8.91
N SER A 103 -1.05 9.71 -8.54
CA SER A 103 -1.42 8.42 -9.14
C SER A 103 -2.92 8.11 -8.98
N HIS A 104 -3.48 8.39 -7.80
CA HIS A 104 -4.92 8.22 -7.54
C HIS A 104 -5.78 9.15 -8.41
N ILE A 105 -5.42 10.44 -8.51
CA ILE A 105 -6.15 11.42 -9.33
C ILE A 105 -6.15 11.00 -10.81
N ILE A 106 -4.99 10.58 -11.34
CA ILE A 106 -4.88 10.12 -12.73
C ILE A 106 -5.75 8.87 -12.94
N ALA A 107 -5.63 7.86 -12.07
CA ALA A 107 -6.41 6.63 -12.18
C ALA A 107 -7.92 6.89 -12.12
N ALA A 108 -8.38 7.76 -11.21
CA ALA A 108 -9.78 8.17 -11.13
C ALA A 108 -10.22 8.90 -12.40
N GLY A 109 -9.44 9.87 -12.89
CA GLY A 109 -9.75 10.57 -14.14
C GLY A 109 -9.90 9.64 -15.35
N VAL A 110 -9.05 8.60 -15.43
CA VAL A 110 -9.11 7.60 -16.52
C VAL A 110 -10.34 6.69 -16.38
N VAL A 111 -10.71 6.27 -15.17
CA VAL A 111 -11.78 5.28 -14.95
C VAL A 111 -13.17 5.92 -14.87
N THR A 112 -13.29 7.04 -14.18
CA THR A 112 -14.60 7.69 -13.89
C THR A 112 -14.81 9.00 -14.63
N GLY A 113 -13.84 9.47 -15.42
CA GLY A 113 -13.91 10.73 -16.17
C GLY A 113 -13.69 11.99 -15.32
N GLU A 114 -13.77 11.86 -14.00
CA GLU A 114 -13.53 12.92 -13.02
C GLU A 114 -12.97 12.34 -11.71
N SER A 115 -12.26 13.17 -10.94
CA SER A 115 -11.85 12.84 -9.57
C SER A 115 -12.84 13.42 -8.57
N LYS A 116 -13.39 12.57 -7.69
CA LYS A 116 -14.42 12.95 -6.69
C LYS A 116 -13.82 13.35 -5.32
N GLY A 117 -12.54 13.70 -5.29
CA GLY A 117 -11.80 13.98 -4.04
C GLY A 117 -11.45 12.72 -3.24
N ASN A 118 -10.90 12.89 -2.04
CA ASN A 118 -10.40 11.83 -1.14
C ASN A 118 -9.08 11.13 -1.54
N ALA A 119 -8.35 11.68 -2.53
CA ALA A 119 -6.95 11.31 -2.77
C ALA A 119 -6.08 11.55 -1.54
#